data_AF-A0A2V6D683-F1
#
_entry.id   AF-A0A2V6D683-F1
#
_cell.length_a   1.000
_cell.length_b   1.000
_cell.length_c   1.000
_cell.angle_alpha   90.00
_cell.angle_beta   90.00
_cell.angle_gamma   90.00
#
_symmetry.space_group_name_H-M   'P 1'
#
loop_
_entity.id
_entity.type
_entity.pdbx_description
1 polymer ?
#
loop_
_entity_poly.entity_id
_entity_poly.type
_entity_poly.pdbx_seq_one_letter_code
_entity_poly.pdbx_strand_id
1 'polypeptide(L)'
;MTKYSLATKRSDDLPKRPRQASEGGQALVFIIIVIAVIAAGLFFLNSMRKDAKVEGERFAHEIIEKCAFQHDVKWLHGKVASDRRVAIPPAMDDQFIYYLTKLGVPDRNYTLSGQLEFDSYFVSPHGSYKTILTYPAQHATVNFTIARPSGIWLITDFGVTYERPPE
;
A
#
# COMPACT_ATOMS: atom_id res chain seq x y z
N MET A 1 36.79 -58.01 -76.21
CA MET A 1 36.65 -58.69 -74.90
C MET A 1 36.64 -57.63 -73.83
N THR A 2 35.55 -57.59 -73.08
CA THR A 2 35.15 -56.62 -72.04
C THR A 2 36.12 -56.56 -70.86
N LYS A 3 36.34 -55.37 -70.27
CA LYS A 3 36.17 -55.12 -68.81
C LYS A 3 36.31 -53.64 -68.44
N TYR A 4 35.64 -53.32 -67.34
CA TYR A 4 35.01 -52.05 -66.98
C TYR A 4 35.95 -50.98 -66.40
N SER A 5 35.50 -49.74 -66.61
CA SER A 5 35.83 -48.48 -65.93
C SER A 5 35.78 -48.55 -64.41
N LEU A 6 36.62 -47.76 -63.73
CA LEU A 6 36.29 -47.15 -62.43
C LEU A 6 37.04 -45.83 -62.28
N ALA A 7 36.33 -44.74 -62.58
CA ALA A 7 36.70 -43.38 -62.21
C ALA A 7 36.59 -43.22 -60.69
N THR A 8 37.71 -42.94 -60.04
CA THR A 8 37.74 -42.58 -58.61
C THR A 8 37.09 -41.23 -58.42
N LYS A 9 35.87 -41.25 -57.87
CA LYS A 9 35.05 -40.08 -57.54
C LYS A 9 35.67 -39.36 -56.33
N ARG A 10 36.10 -38.12 -56.52
CA ARG A 10 36.55 -37.20 -55.46
C ARG A 10 35.37 -36.85 -54.57
N SER A 11 35.43 -37.27 -53.31
CA SER A 11 34.37 -37.10 -52.30
C SER A 11 34.52 -35.78 -51.53
N ASP A 12 34.58 -34.65 -52.24
CA ASP A 12 34.60 -33.32 -51.61
C ASP A 12 33.26 -32.61 -51.85
N ASP A 13 32.17 -33.17 -51.30
CA ASP A 13 30.89 -32.48 -51.16
C ASP A 13 30.06 -33.15 -50.05
N LEU A 14 30.48 -32.92 -48.81
CA LEU A 14 29.62 -33.14 -47.65
C LEU A 14 28.76 -31.87 -47.49
N PRO A 15 27.42 -31.95 -47.60
CA PRO A 15 26.59 -30.81 -47.26
C PRO A 15 26.83 -30.48 -45.79
N LYS A 16 27.34 -29.27 -45.51
CA LYS A 16 27.29 -28.68 -44.17
C LYS A 16 25.82 -28.64 -43.77
N ARG A 17 25.36 -29.65 -43.01
CA ARG A 17 24.06 -29.60 -42.35
C ARG A 17 24.04 -28.30 -41.55
N PRO A 18 23.05 -27.40 -41.73
CA PRO A 18 22.87 -26.32 -40.77
C PRO A 18 22.75 -26.98 -39.40
N ARG A 19 23.54 -26.52 -38.43
CA ARG A 19 23.34 -26.92 -37.03
C ARG A 19 21.92 -26.53 -36.69
N GLN A 20 21.03 -27.51 -36.68
CA GLN A 20 19.68 -27.34 -36.19
C GLN A 20 19.82 -27.02 -34.71
N ALA A 21 19.73 -25.73 -34.37
CA ALA A 21 19.75 -25.25 -33.00
C ALA A 21 18.64 -26.01 -32.26
N SER A 22 19.00 -26.67 -31.16
CA SER A 22 18.07 -27.54 -30.44
C SER A 22 16.86 -26.73 -29.97
N GLU A 23 15.67 -27.12 -30.42
CA GLU A 23 14.38 -26.57 -29.93
C GLU A 23 14.29 -26.59 -28.39
N GLY A 24 14.97 -27.54 -27.74
CA GLY A 24 15.06 -27.62 -26.27
C GLY A 24 15.80 -26.45 -25.61
N GLY A 25 16.78 -25.84 -26.27
CA GLY A 25 17.49 -24.66 -25.75
C GLY A 25 16.63 -23.40 -25.78
N GLN A 26 15.81 -23.26 -26.83
CA GLN A 26 14.90 -22.12 -26.99
C GLN A 26 13.73 -22.20 -26.00
N ALA A 27 13.16 -23.38 -25.77
CA ALA A 27 12.11 -23.59 -24.78
C ALA A 27 12.58 -23.25 -23.35
N LEU A 28 13.80 -23.65 -22.98
CA LEU A 28 14.37 -23.34 -21.67
C LEU A 28 14.57 -21.82 -21.46
N VAL A 29 15.10 -21.12 -22.46
CA VAL A 29 15.28 -19.66 -22.40
C VAL A 29 13.94 -18.95 -22.27
N PHE A 30 12.92 -19.39 -23.03
CA PHE A 30 11.58 -18.85 -22.92
C PHE A 30 11.01 -19.01 -21.50
N ILE A 31 11.14 -20.21 -20.91
CA ILE A 31 10.69 -20.46 -19.53
C ILE A 31 11.40 -19.55 -18.53
N ILE A 32 12.72 -19.37 -18.66
CA ILE A 32 13.49 -18.48 -17.78
C ILE A 32 12.99 -17.03 -17.89
N ILE A 33 12.75 -16.55 -19.11
CA ILE A 33 12.21 -15.20 -19.34
C ILE A 33 10.83 -15.06 -18.70
N VAL A 34 9.94 -16.05 -18.89
CA VAL A 34 8.60 -16.04 -18.27
C VAL A 34 8.69 -15.98 -16.75
N ILE A 35 9.54 -16.81 -16.14
CA ILE A 35 9.77 -16.79 -14.68
C ILE A 35 10.32 -15.43 -14.23
N ALA A 36 11.27 -14.85 -14.97
CA ALA A 36 11.85 -13.55 -14.65
C ALA A 36 10.79 -12.44 -14.70
N VAL A 37 9.90 -12.45 -15.69
CA VAL A 37 8.79 -11.48 -15.79
C VAL A 37 7.79 -11.66 -14.64
N ILE A 38 7.43 -12.89 -14.30
CA ILE A 38 6.53 -13.17 -13.16
C ILE A 38 7.17 -12.70 -11.85
N ALA A 39 8.44 -13.01 -11.63
CA ALA A 39 9.17 -12.59 -10.43
C ALA A 39 9.26 -11.06 -10.32
N ALA A 40 9.56 -10.37 -11.43
CA ALA A 40 9.59 -8.91 -11.49
C ALA A 40 8.20 -8.31 -11.20
N GLY A 41 7.13 -8.88 -11.77
CA GLY A 41 5.76 -8.49 -11.49
C GLY A 41 5.39 -8.64 -10.01
N LEU A 42 5.66 -9.80 -9.41
CA LEU A 42 5.41 -10.05 -7.98
C LEU A 42 6.22 -9.12 -7.07
N PHE A 43 7.47 -8.84 -7.43
CA PHE A 43 8.32 -7.92 -6.66
C PHE A 43 7.76 -6.50 -6.67
N PHE A 44 7.42 -5.98 -7.85
CA PHE A 44 6.82 -4.65 -8.01
C PHE A 44 5.52 -4.54 -7.21
N LEU A 45 4.66 -5.55 -7.32
CA LEU A 45 3.39 -5.62 -6.62
C LEU A 45 3.55 -5.64 -5.08
N ASN A 46 4.50 -6.40 -4.56
CA ASN A 46 4.79 -6.42 -3.12
C ASN A 46 5.40 -5.09 -2.63
N SER A 47 6.19 -4.42 -3.48
CA SER A 47 6.74 -3.10 -3.15
C SER A 47 5.63 -2.06 -2.98
N MET A 48 4.66 -2.00 -3.89
CA MET A 48 3.51 -1.09 -3.80
C MET A 48 2.72 -1.29 -2.49
N ARG A 49 2.55 -2.54 -2.05
CA ARG A 49 1.85 -2.86 -0.80
C ARG A 49 2.62 -2.36 0.42
N LYS A 50 3.95 -2.55 0.45
CA LYS A 50 4.80 -2.04 1.53
C LYS A 50 4.77 -0.52 1.57
N ASP A 51 4.83 0.14 0.42
CA ASP A 51 4.76 1.59 0.33
C ASP A 51 3.43 2.12 0.83
N ALA A 52 2.31 1.49 0.45
CA ALA A 52 0.99 1.84 0.95
C ALA A 52 0.88 1.66 2.47
N LYS A 53 1.46 0.59 3.04
CA LYS A 53 1.51 0.42 4.50
C LYS A 53 2.27 1.54 5.20
N VAL A 54 3.47 1.85 4.72
CA VAL A 54 4.31 2.92 5.30
C VAL A 54 3.64 4.28 5.15
N GLU A 55 3.02 4.56 4.01
CA GLU A 55 2.30 5.82 3.77
C GLU A 55 1.04 5.92 4.64
N GLY A 56 0.27 4.84 4.76
CA GLY A 56 -0.93 4.78 5.60
C GLY A 56 -0.62 4.94 7.09
N GLU A 57 0.42 4.28 7.59
CA GLU A 57 0.90 4.46 8.97
C GLU A 57 1.36 5.90 9.22
N ARG A 58 2.14 6.49 8.30
CA ARG A 58 2.56 7.89 8.40
C ARG A 58 1.36 8.83 8.43
N PHE A 59 0.37 8.59 7.58
CA PHE A 59 -0.86 9.37 7.56
C PHE A 59 -1.65 9.23 8.86
N ALA A 60 -1.73 8.02 9.43
CA ALA A 60 -2.38 7.79 10.72
C ALA A 60 -1.73 8.59 11.86
N HIS A 61 -0.39 8.67 11.88
CA HIS A 61 0.33 9.55 12.80
C HIS A 61 0.09 11.05 12.51
N GLU A 62 0.05 11.43 11.24
CA GLU A 62 -0.22 12.81 10.82
C GLU A 62 -1.60 13.28 11.30
N ILE A 63 -2.62 12.41 11.26
CA ILE A 63 -3.97 12.70 11.79
C ILE A 63 -3.89 13.11 13.25
N ILE A 64 -3.19 12.33 14.08
CA ILE A 64 -3.06 12.63 15.51
C ILE A 64 -2.29 13.94 15.73
N GLU A 65 -1.15 14.13 15.05
CA GLU A 65 -0.37 15.36 15.14
C GLU A 65 -1.19 16.60 14.73
N LYS A 66 -1.93 16.53 13.62
CA LYS A 66 -2.71 17.66 13.10
C LYS A 66 -3.96 17.94 13.91
N CYS A 67 -4.70 16.91 14.31
CA CYS A 67 -5.95 17.09 15.04
C CYS A 67 -5.72 17.30 16.55
N ALA A 68 -4.91 16.46 17.20
CA ALA A 68 -4.78 16.45 18.65
C ALA A 68 -3.70 17.38 19.21
N PHE A 69 -2.63 17.64 18.46
CA PHE A 69 -1.55 18.54 18.91
C PHE A 69 -1.67 19.94 18.31
N GLN A 70 -1.99 20.03 17.01
CA GLN A 70 -2.04 21.31 16.29
C GLN A 70 -3.45 21.91 16.20
N HIS A 71 -4.49 21.13 16.51
CA HIS A 71 -5.90 21.57 16.41
C HIS A 71 -6.26 22.14 15.02
N ASP A 72 -5.71 21.57 13.96
CA ASP A 72 -5.86 22.07 12.59
C ASP A 72 -7.14 21.51 11.94
N VAL A 73 -8.26 22.16 12.20
CA VAL A 73 -9.55 21.80 11.61
C VAL A 73 -9.60 21.97 10.09
N LYS A 74 -8.83 22.92 9.54
CA LYS A 74 -8.79 23.15 8.09
C LYS A 74 -8.14 21.98 7.37
N TRP A 75 -7.05 21.46 7.95
CA TRP A 75 -6.41 20.24 7.46
C TRP A 75 -7.36 19.04 7.56
N LEU A 76 -8.07 18.88 8.68
CA LEU A 76 -9.06 17.80 8.85
C LEU A 76 -10.13 17.86 7.76
N HIS A 77 -10.75 19.02 7.55
CA HIS A 77 -11.73 19.22 6.48
C HIS A 77 -11.16 18.95 5.08
N GLY A 78 -9.86 19.09 4.86
CA GLY A 78 -9.20 18.75 3.60
C GLY A 78 -9.00 17.24 3.39
N LYS A 79 -8.87 16.48 4.47
CA LYS A 79 -8.51 15.05 4.47
C LYS A 79 -9.67 14.10 4.71
N VAL A 80 -10.83 14.62 5.05
CA VAL A 80 -12.04 13.83 5.23
C VAL A 80 -12.61 13.37 3.88
N ALA A 81 -12.95 12.09 3.78
CA ALA A 81 -13.54 11.48 2.60
C ALA A 81 -14.94 12.05 2.30
N SER A 82 -15.30 12.12 1.02
CA SER A 82 -16.51 12.83 0.59
C SER A 82 -17.79 12.17 1.08
N ASP A 83 -17.82 10.84 1.12
CA ASP A 83 -18.89 10.02 1.69
C ASP A 83 -19.12 10.34 3.18
N ARG A 84 -18.05 10.48 3.97
CA ARG A 84 -18.16 10.89 5.39
C ARG A 84 -18.74 12.29 5.53
N ARG A 85 -18.38 13.25 4.67
CA ARG A 85 -18.95 14.62 4.73
C ARG A 85 -20.46 14.67 4.47
N VAL A 86 -20.97 13.70 3.70
CA VAL A 86 -22.41 13.58 3.46
C VAL A 86 -23.12 13.03 4.70
N ALA A 87 -22.49 12.09 5.41
CA ALA A 87 -23.06 11.48 6.62
C ALA A 87 -22.90 12.35 7.88
N ILE A 88 -21.79 13.07 8.01
CA ILE A 88 -21.40 13.84 9.19
C ILE A 88 -21.14 15.29 8.76
N PRO A 89 -21.93 16.26 9.26
CA PRO A 89 -21.74 17.68 8.94
C PRO A 89 -20.37 18.20 9.44
N PRO A 90 -19.71 19.11 8.71
CA PRO A 90 -18.45 19.73 9.12
C PRO A 90 -18.50 20.40 10.51
N ALA A 91 -19.67 20.89 10.94
CA ALA A 91 -19.85 21.47 12.27
C ALA A 91 -19.50 20.50 13.42
N MET A 92 -19.61 19.19 13.20
CA MET A 92 -19.20 18.19 14.18
C MET A 92 -17.67 18.09 14.29
N ASP A 93 -16.95 18.24 13.17
CA ASP A 93 -15.48 18.32 13.16
C ASP A 93 -14.98 19.60 13.85
N ASP A 94 -15.66 20.73 13.60
CA ASP A 94 -15.37 22.00 14.28
C ASP A 94 -15.57 21.90 15.79
N GLN A 95 -16.70 21.35 16.23
CA GLN A 95 -17.00 21.15 17.64
C GLN A 95 -16.00 20.20 18.30
N PHE A 96 -15.60 19.16 17.58
CA PHE A 96 -14.60 18.22 18.04
C PHE A 96 -13.24 18.89 18.30
N ILE A 97 -12.69 19.58 17.30
CA ILE A 97 -11.41 20.27 17.44
C ILE A 97 -11.48 21.36 18.52
N TYR A 98 -12.62 22.03 18.65
CA TYR A 98 -12.88 22.98 19.73
C TYR A 98 -12.73 22.34 21.12
N TYR A 99 -13.30 21.14 21.35
CA TYR A 99 -13.15 20.45 22.63
C TYR A 99 -11.72 19.99 22.89
N LEU A 100 -11.01 19.47 21.88
CA LEU A 100 -9.59 19.16 22.04
C LEU A 100 -8.78 20.38 22.45
N THR A 101 -9.04 21.53 21.81
CA THR A 101 -8.38 22.80 22.14
C THR A 101 -8.60 23.20 23.60
N LYS A 102 -9.77 22.90 24.18
CA LYS A 102 -10.07 23.15 25.60
C LYS A 102 -9.30 22.23 26.55
N LEU A 103 -9.00 21.01 26.13
CA LEU A 103 -8.18 20.07 26.90
C LEU A 103 -6.68 20.41 26.81
N GLY A 104 -6.30 21.24 25.85
CA GLY A 104 -4.91 21.62 25.60
C GLY A 104 -4.19 20.56 24.79
N VAL A 105 -2.87 20.48 24.95
CA VAL A 105 -2.02 19.52 24.22
C VAL A 105 -1.87 18.24 25.07
N PRO A 106 -2.11 17.04 24.51
CA PRO A 106 -1.91 15.80 25.24
C PRO A 106 -0.42 15.48 25.40
N ASP A 107 -0.09 14.52 26.27
CA ASP A 107 1.24 13.92 26.33
C ASP A 107 1.61 13.31 24.96
N ARG A 108 2.85 13.51 24.53
CA ARG A 108 3.40 12.92 23.31
C ARG A 108 3.65 11.42 23.45
N ASN A 109 3.66 10.89 24.67
CA ASN A 109 3.73 9.46 24.93
C ASN A 109 2.38 8.78 24.69
N TYR A 110 1.99 8.66 23.42
CA TYR A 110 0.81 7.90 23.00
C TYR A 110 1.21 6.70 22.16
N THR A 111 0.43 5.64 22.26
CA THR A 111 0.55 4.46 21.40
C THR A 111 -0.59 4.46 20.41
N LEU A 112 -0.27 4.33 19.12
CA LEU A 112 -1.26 4.15 18.07
C LEU A 112 -1.43 2.65 17.80
N SER A 113 -2.59 2.11 18.16
CA SER A 113 -2.94 0.71 17.98
C SER A 113 -3.88 0.57 16.80
N GLY A 114 -3.51 -0.23 15.82
CA GLY A 114 -4.32 -0.43 14.62
C GLY A 114 -3.50 -1.09 13.54
N GLN A 115 -4.17 -1.49 12.46
CA GLN A 115 -3.49 -2.09 11.33
C GLN A 115 -4.15 -1.66 10.02
N LEU A 116 -3.30 -1.55 8.99
CA LEU A 116 -3.74 -1.39 7.61
C LEU A 116 -4.05 -2.75 6.98
N GLU A 117 -5.27 -2.87 6.50
CA GLU A 117 -5.84 -4.01 5.80
C GLU A 117 -6.09 -3.66 4.32
N PHE A 118 -6.36 -4.69 3.52
CA PHE A 118 -6.57 -4.57 2.08
C PHE A 118 -7.72 -5.48 1.68
N ASP A 119 -8.79 -4.93 1.10
CA ASP A 119 -9.98 -5.70 0.67
C ASP A 119 -9.64 -6.73 -0.41
N SER A 120 -8.71 -6.36 -1.28
CA SER A 120 -8.14 -7.25 -2.28
C SER A 120 -6.63 -7.24 -2.16
N TYR A 121 -5.95 -8.16 -2.85
CA TYR A 121 -4.50 -8.28 -2.72
C TYR A 121 -3.75 -6.95 -3.03
N PHE A 122 -4.34 -6.04 -3.82
CA PHE A 122 -3.68 -4.80 -4.28
C PHE A 122 -4.52 -3.52 -4.27
N VAL A 123 -5.85 -3.60 -4.14
CA VAL A 123 -6.76 -2.46 -4.34
C VAL A 123 -7.48 -2.16 -3.03
N SER A 124 -7.69 -0.87 -2.76
CA SER A 124 -8.43 -0.32 -1.62
C SER A 124 -7.83 -0.67 -0.25
N PRO A 125 -6.64 -0.15 0.07
CA PRO A 125 -6.16 -0.25 1.44
C PRO A 125 -7.03 0.61 2.36
N HIS A 126 -7.34 0.06 3.52
CA HIS A 126 -8.11 0.73 4.57
C HIS A 126 -7.55 0.31 5.93
N GLY A 127 -7.78 1.08 6.98
CA GLY A 127 -7.26 0.75 8.30
C GLY A 127 -8.09 1.39 9.40
N SER A 128 -8.19 0.69 10.52
CA SER A 128 -8.83 1.19 11.74
C SER A 128 -7.76 1.36 12.81
N TYR A 129 -7.75 2.54 13.42
CA TYR A 129 -6.77 2.93 14.41
C TYR A 129 -7.46 3.46 15.65
N LYS A 130 -6.82 3.20 16.79
CA LYS A 130 -7.22 3.62 18.12
C LYS A 130 -6.00 4.12 18.87
N THR A 131 -6.15 5.24 19.57
CA THR A 131 -5.14 5.71 20.52
C THR A 131 -5.79 6.29 21.75
N ILE A 132 -5.08 6.24 22.87
CA ILE A 132 -5.47 6.90 24.12
C ILE A 132 -4.53 8.08 24.29
N LEU A 133 -5.12 9.27 24.31
CA LEU A 133 -4.43 10.52 24.53
C LEU A 133 -4.62 10.95 25.98
N THR A 134 -3.52 11.20 26.66
CA THR A 134 -3.51 11.66 28.06
C THR A 134 -3.40 13.17 28.09
N TYR A 135 -4.46 13.85 28.52
CA TYR A 135 -4.47 15.30 28.74
C TYR A 135 -4.25 15.62 30.22
N PRO A 136 -3.88 16.85 30.58
CA PRO A 136 -3.66 17.24 31.98
C PRO A 136 -4.86 17.00 32.90
N ALA A 137 -6.08 17.10 32.36
CA ALA A 137 -7.32 16.99 33.14
C ALA A 137 -8.04 15.63 33.01
N GLN A 138 -7.81 14.87 31.92
CA GLN A 138 -8.52 13.62 31.64
C GLN A 138 -7.87 12.83 30.49
N HIS A 139 -8.33 11.60 30.24
CA HIS A 139 -7.96 10.83 29.06
C HIS A 139 -9.03 10.92 27.97
N ALA A 140 -8.60 10.90 26.71
CA ALA A 140 -9.49 10.78 25.56
C ALA A 140 -9.07 9.61 24.68
N THR A 141 -10.02 8.73 24.38
CA THR A 141 -9.83 7.67 23.39
C THR A 141 -10.22 8.20 22.02
N VAL A 142 -9.27 8.21 21.08
CA VAL A 142 -9.50 8.59 19.69
C VAL A 142 -9.55 7.34 18.84
N ASN A 143 -10.61 7.20 18.05
CA ASN A 143 -10.76 6.14 17.05
C ASN A 143 -10.95 6.78 15.67
N PHE A 144 -10.27 6.24 14.67
CA PHE A 144 -10.43 6.73 13.31
C PHE A 144 -10.16 5.64 12.30
N THR A 145 -10.77 5.79 11.13
CA THR A 145 -10.55 4.92 9.99
C THR A 145 -10.00 5.72 8.81
N ILE A 146 -9.10 5.09 8.06
CA ILE A 146 -8.50 5.67 6.86
C ILE A 146 -8.72 4.75 5.68
N ALA A 147 -8.79 5.33 4.48
CA ALA A 147 -8.81 4.58 3.23
C ALA A 147 -8.10 5.33 2.11
N ARG A 148 -7.71 4.61 1.05
CA ARG A 148 -7.07 5.17 -0.14
C ARG A 148 -7.83 4.85 -1.45
N PRO A 149 -9.07 5.31 -1.64
CA PRO A 149 -9.92 4.93 -2.78
C PRO A 149 -9.44 5.45 -4.14
N SER A 150 -8.68 6.55 -4.18
CA SER A 150 -8.23 7.19 -5.43
C SER A 150 -6.75 7.61 -5.37
N GLY A 151 -5.92 6.82 -4.69
CA GLY A 151 -4.48 7.08 -4.57
C GLY A 151 -4.10 8.12 -3.52
N ILE A 152 -5.08 8.79 -2.90
CA ILE A 152 -4.90 9.75 -1.80
C ILE A 152 -5.47 9.15 -0.52
N TRP A 153 -4.74 9.29 0.58
CA TRP A 153 -5.21 8.89 1.90
C TRP A 153 -6.24 9.87 2.45
N LEU A 154 -7.37 9.32 2.90
CA LEU A 154 -8.50 10.06 3.42
C LEU A 154 -8.99 9.44 4.73
N ILE A 155 -9.61 10.26 5.56
CA ILE A 155 -10.27 9.87 6.80
C ILE A 155 -11.71 9.51 6.46
N THR A 156 -12.07 8.24 6.65
CA THR A 156 -13.41 7.72 6.38
C THR A 156 -14.32 7.77 7.59
N ASP A 157 -13.76 7.69 8.79
CA ASP A 157 -14.46 7.90 10.04
C ASP A 157 -13.50 8.44 11.09
N PHE A 158 -14.03 9.22 12.03
CA PHE A 158 -13.24 9.84 13.08
C PHE A 158 -14.15 10.17 14.27
N GLY A 159 -13.79 9.66 15.44
CA GLY A 159 -14.56 9.83 16.67
C GLY A 159 -13.68 9.84 17.91
N VAL A 160 -14.15 10.54 18.94
CA VAL A 160 -13.45 10.63 20.23
C VAL A 160 -14.42 10.38 21.37
N THR A 161 -13.97 9.57 22.32
CA THR A 161 -14.68 9.27 23.55
C THR A 161 -13.85 9.80 24.70
N TYR A 162 -14.44 10.69 25.50
CA TYR A 162 -13.81 11.23 26.71
C TYR A 162 -14.17 10.34 27.90
N GLU A 163 -13.18 9.99 28.72
CA GLU A 163 -13.45 9.34 29.99
C GLU A 163 -14.06 10.38 30.94
N ARG A 164 -15.23 10.06 31.52
CA ARG A 164 -15.90 10.93 32.48
C ARG A 164 -14.97 11.09 33.70
N PRO A 165 -14.71 12.32 34.20
CA PRO A 165 -14.00 12.50 35.46
C PRO A 165 -14.67 11.68 36.57
N PRO A 166 -13.91 11.03 37.47
CA PRO A 166 -14.52 10.38 38.62
C PRO A 166 -15.36 11.40 39.41
N GLU A 167 -16.62 11.06 39.68
CA GLU A 167 -17.56 11.86 40.48
C GLU A 167 -17.07 12.05 41.92
#